data_AF-A0A367J8E8-F1
#
_entry.id   AF-A0A367J8E8-F1
#
_cell.length_a   1.000
_cell.length_b   1.000
_cell.length_c   1.000
_cell.angle_alpha   90.00
_cell.angle_beta   90.00
_cell.angle_gamma   90.00
#
_symmetry.space_group_name_H-M   'P 1'
#
loop_
_entity.id
_entity.type
_entity.pdbx_description
1 polymer ?
#
loop_
_entity_poly.entity_id
_entity_poly.type
_entity_poly.pdbx_seq_one_letter_code
_entity_poly.pdbx_strand_id
1 'polypeptide(L)'
;IETIPEALLDRMEIISLNGYTFEEKLFIAKSHLLPKQLSIHGLAQDAIRISDETLLKVAENYTRESGVRSLERTIASIVRAKCVEWAALNDSGEYEPDVTLSDVQAFLGSAVYGKEVAEREAVPGVVTGLAYSASGNGGILFVESTKVPGHGQLILTGSLGDVIKESGKLALTWVKAHAYSLKMTPSIESDIMDKCDIHIHVPGGAVPKDGPSAGVTLVTSLVSLFSGYHVPTTTAMTGEISLRGQVLPVGGIKEKVVSAHRAGILKIILPFRNRKDVEQDVPEKLKKEIEFVFAKNIWEVLEAALMMSKSEKWTTRIYESHL
;
A
#
# COMPACT_ATOMS: atom_id res chain seq x y z
N ILE A 1 0.45 -18.23 -11.37
CA ILE A 1 -0.55 -19.34 -11.43
C ILE A 1 -1.29 -19.30 -12.75
N GLU A 2 -1.79 -18.14 -13.18
CA GLU A 2 -2.57 -17.94 -14.42
C GLU A 2 -1.87 -18.40 -15.72
N THR A 3 -0.54 -18.53 -15.73
CA THR A 3 0.24 -19.02 -16.89
C THR A 3 0.43 -20.54 -16.92
N ILE A 4 -0.06 -21.27 -15.91
CA ILE A 4 0.07 -22.73 -15.83
C ILE A 4 -1.16 -23.37 -16.48
N PRO A 5 -1.01 -24.31 -17.43
CA PRO A 5 -2.15 -25.02 -18.01
C PRO A 5 -3.00 -25.71 -16.94
N GLU A 6 -4.32 -25.57 -17.02
CA GLU A 6 -5.27 -26.08 -16.02
C GLU A 6 -5.13 -27.59 -15.78
N ALA A 7 -4.88 -28.36 -16.85
CA ALA A 7 -4.67 -29.81 -16.77
C ALA A 7 -3.44 -30.22 -15.92
N LEU A 8 -2.45 -29.34 -15.80
CA LEU A 8 -1.29 -29.55 -14.92
C LEU A 8 -1.58 -29.03 -13.52
N LEU A 9 -2.25 -27.88 -13.41
CA LEU A 9 -2.58 -27.26 -12.13
C LEU A 9 -3.42 -28.18 -11.24
N ASP A 10 -4.39 -28.88 -11.82
CA ASP A 10 -5.26 -29.84 -11.13
C ASP A 10 -4.49 -31.04 -10.53
N ARG A 11 -3.28 -31.31 -11.04
CA ARG A 11 -2.43 -32.43 -10.60
C ARG A 11 -1.28 -31.99 -9.70
N MET A 12 -1.28 -30.74 -9.24
CA MET A 12 -0.22 -30.18 -8.42
C MET A 12 -0.79 -29.70 -7.08
N GLU A 13 -0.01 -29.92 -6.02
CA GLU A 13 -0.23 -29.22 -4.76
C GLU A 13 0.44 -27.85 -4.83
N ILE A 14 -0.32 -26.79 -4.56
CA ILE A 14 0.20 -25.41 -4.61
C ILE A 14 0.63 -24.99 -3.21
N ILE A 15 1.94 -24.85 -3.02
CA ILE A 15 2.51 -24.26 -1.81
C ILE A 15 2.87 -22.80 -2.11
N SER A 16 2.17 -21.86 -1.46
CA SER A 16 2.40 -20.43 -1.65
C SER A 16 3.47 -19.92 -0.68
N LEU A 17 4.52 -19.30 -1.23
CA LEU A 17 5.56 -18.64 -0.45
C LEU A 17 5.30 -17.13 -0.42
N ASN A 18 5.08 -16.61 0.78
CA ASN A 18 4.76 -15.20 0.98
C ASN A 18 6.04 -14.33 1.02
N GLY A 19 5.87 -13.03 0.82
CA GLY A 19 6.94 -12.06 1.03
C GLY A 19 7.35 -11.90 2.49
N TYR A 20 8.54 -11.33 2.72
CA TYR A 20 9.14 -11.15 4.04
C TYR A 20 8.92 -9.74 4.59
N THR A 21 8.47 -9.59 5.83
CA THR A 21 8.53 -8.32 6.59
C THR A 21 9.96 -7.76 6.67
N PHE A 22 10.13 -6.47 6.98
CA PHE A 22 11.47 -5.89 7.08
C PHE A 22 12.34 -6.57 8.16
N GLU A 23 11.73 -7.07 9.23
CA GLU A 23 12.43 -7.82 10.28
C GLU A 23 12.84 -9.22 9.84
N GLU A 24 11.96 -9.93 9.13
CA GLU A 24 12.34 -11.21 8.51
C GLU A 24 13.48 -11.00 7.52
N LYS A 25 13.45 -9.91 6.74
CA LYS A 25 14.56 -9.54 5.84
C LYS A 25 15.85 -9.23 6.60
N LEU A 26 15.77 -8.53 7.73
CA LEU A 26 16.92 -8.26 8.60
C LEU A 26 17.54 -9.58 9.09
N PHE A 27 16.70 -10.50 9.57
CA PHE A 27 17.16 -11.81 10.04
C PHE A 27 17.81 -12.63 8.91
N ILE A 28 17.21 -12.65 7.73
CA ILE A 28 17.76 -13.32 6.53
C ILE A 28 19.07 -12.66 6.11
N ALA A 29 19.16 -11.33 6.15
CA ALA A 29 20.35 -10.58 5.78
C ALA A 29 21.54 -10.95 6.68
N LYS A 30 21.31 -10.96 8.00
CA LYS A 30 22.34 -11.28 9.01
C LYS A 30 22.76 -12.74 8.97
N SER A 31 21.80 -13.66 8.87
CA SER A 31 22.06 -15.09 8.98
C SER A 31 22.60 -15.71 7.68
N HIS A 32 22.25 -15.14 6.53
CA HIS A 32 22.54 -15.75 5.23
C HIS A 32 23.18 -14.80 4.23
N LEU A 33 22.60 -13.61 3.99
CA LEU A 33 23.03 -12.78 2.86
C LEU A 33 24.41 -12.17 3.09
N LEU A 34 24.65 -11.52 4.23
CA LEU A 34 25.94 -10.90 4.55
C LEU A 34 27.06 -11.95 4.61
N PRO A 35 26.93 -13.08 5.35
CA PRO A 35 27.94 -14.14 5.34
C PRO A 35 28.26 -14.70 3.96
N LYS A 36 27.23 -14.87 3.13
CA LYS A 36 27.37 -15.33 1.74
C LYS A 36 28.11 -14.31 0.89
N GLN A 37 27.78 -13.03 1.00
CA GLN A 37 28.43 -11.97 0.23
C GLN A 37 29.89 -11.78 0.64
N LEU A 38 30.21 -11.87 1.94
CA LEU A 38 31.60 -11.85 2.42
C LEU A 38 32.43 -12.99 1.83
N SER A 39 31.89 -14.22 1.86
CA SER A 39 32.55 -15.40 1.29
C SER A 39 32.80 -15.26 -0.22
N ILE A 40 31.80 -14.80 -0.98
CA ILE A 40 31.92 -14.59 -2.44
C ILE A 40 33.00 -13.54 -2.79
N HIS A 41 33.16 -12.52 -1.94
CA HIS A 41 34.17 -11.48 -2.13
C HIS A 41 35.52 -11.79 -1.46
N GLY A 42 35.69 -13.00 -0.91
CA GLY A 42 36.95 -13.45 -0.33
C GLY A 42 37.31 -12.79 1.01
N LEU A 43 36.33 -12.26 1.74
CA LEU A 43 36.52 -11.63 3.04
C LEU A 43 36.25 -12.60 4.20
N ALA A 44 36.92 -12.37 5.32
CA ALA A 44 36.60 -13.04 6.59
C ALA A 44 35.21 -12.62 7.10
N GLN A 45 34.56 -13.48 7.88
CA GLN A 45 33.19 -13.25 8.36
C GLN A 45 33.04 -12.04 9.30
N ASP A 46 34.15 -11.62 9.91
CA ASP A 46 34.24 -10.49 10.83
C ASP A 46 34.85 -9.23 10.18
N ALA A 47 35.20 -9.30 8.88
CA ALA A 47 35.83 -8.20 8.15
C ALA A 47 34.90 -7.01 7.91
N ILE A 48 33.58 -7.21 7.96
CA ILE A 48 32.59 -6.13 7.85
C ILE A 48 31.51 -6.37 8.89
N ARG A 49 31.19 -5.33 9.65
CA ARG A 49 30.15 -5.34 10.66
C ARG A 49 29.10 -4.31 10.32
N ILE A 50 27.85 -4.75 10.24
CA ILE A 50 26.72 -3.85 9.97
C ILE A 50 25.74 -4.03 11.13
N SER A 51 25.41 -2.94 11.81
CA SER A 51 24.45 -2.97 12.91
C SER A 51 23.06 -3.34 12.39
N ASP A 52 22.24 -3.91 13.28
CA ASP A 52 20.86 -4.30 12.94
C ASP A 52 20.04 -3.08 12.49
N GLU A 53 20.28 -1.89 13.08
CA GLU A 53 19.66 -0.62 12.68
C GLU A 53 20.06 -0.20 11.25
N THR A 54 21.36 -0.28 10.93
CA THR A 54 21.86 0.05 9.59
C THR A 54 21.32 -0.91 8.53
N LEU A 55 21.31 -2.22 8.80
CA LEU A 55 20.73 -3.22 7.89
C LEU A 55 19.23 -3.01 7.67
N LEU A 56 18.49 -2.68 8.73
CA LEU A 56 17.07 -2.39 8.63
C LEU A 56 16.86 -1.16 7.74
N LYS A 57 17.64 -0.08 7.91
CA LYS A 57 17.59 1.10 7.06
C LYS A 57 17.97 0.82 5.61
N VAL A 58 18.92 -0.08 5.37
CA VAL A 58 19.25 -0.54 4.01
C VAL A 58 18.04 -1.24 3.38
N ALA A 59 17.38 -2.13 4.13
CA ALA A 59 16.19 -2.82 3.65
C ALA A 59 15.03 -1.84 3.39
N GLU A 60 14.80 -0.86 4.26
CA GLU A 60 13.75 0.15 4.14
C GLU A 60 13.99 1.14 2.98
N ASN A 61 15.19 1.71 2.90
CA ASN A 61 15.45 2.89 2.06
C ASN A 61 16.05 2.56 0.69
N TYR A 62 16.60 1.36 0.50
CA TYR A 62 17.31 0.97 -0.72
C TYR A 62 16.73 -0.27 -1.41
N THR A 63 15.64 -0.85 -0.87
CA THR A 63 14.99 -2.01 -1.48
C THR A 63 13.48 -1.86 -1.55
N ARG A 64 12.85 -2.31 -2.64
CA ARG A 64 11.39 -2.31 -2.81
C ARG A 64 10.92 -3.59 -3.49
N GLU A 65 10.85 -4.65 -2.69
CA GLU A 65 10.45 -5.98 -3.15
C GLU A 65 9.82 -6.79 -2.01
N SER A 66 9.12 -7.87 -2.32
CA SER A 66 8.65 -8.84 -1.33
C SER A 66 9.76 -9.78 -0.85
N GLY A 67 10.66 -10.17 -1.75
CA GLY A 67 11.81 -11.04 -1.48
C GLY A 67 13.05 -10.30 -0.96
N VAL A 68 14.22 -10.87 -1.22
CA VAL A 68 15.53 -10.35 -0.76
C VAL A 68 16.56 -10.21 -1.88
N ARG A 69 16.15 -10.22 -3.15
CA ARG A 69 17.07 -10.20 -4.29
C ARG A 69 17.73 -8.83 -4.47
N SER A 70 16.95 -7.76 -4.39
CA SER A 70 17.45 -6.40 -4.33
C SER A 70 18.28 -6.19 -3.07
N LEU A 71 17.83 -6.71 -1.92
CA LEU A 71 18.59 -6.62 -0.66
C LEU A 71 19.97 -7.27 -0.77
N GLU A 72 20.05 -8.48 -1.34
CA GLU A 72 21.32 -9.16 -1.59
C GLU A 72 22.23 -8.35 -2.50
N ARG A 73 21.71 -7.77 -3.59
CA ARG A 73 22.49 -6.89 -4.49
C ARG A 73 23.00 -5.64 -3.79
N THR A 74 22.19 -5.04 -2.92
CA THR A 74 22.56 -3.85 -2.17
C THR A 74 23.66 -4.18 -1.15
N ILE A 75 23.52 -5.27 -0.40
CA ILE A 75 24.56 -5.78 0.51
C ILE A 75 25.85 -6.08 -0.25
N ALA A 76 25.78 -6.74 -1.41
CA ALA A 76 26.95 -7.00 -2.25
C ALA A 76 27.67 -5.71 -2.68
N SER A 77 26.92 -4.63 -2.91
CA SER A 77 27.49 -3.33 -3.29
C SER A 77 28.21 -2.66 -2.12
N ILE A 78 27.66 -2.75 -0.90
CA ILE A 78 28.32 -2.31 0.33
C ILE A 78 29.61 -3.10 0.55
N VAL A 79 29.55 -4.44 0.46
CA VAL A 79 30.72 -5.31 0.63
C VAL A 79 31.82 -4.95 -0.38
N ARG A 80 31.45 -4.73 -1.64
CA ARG A 80 32.40 -4.32 -2.68
C ARG A 80 33.04 -2.96 -2.39
N ALA A 81 32.27 -1.99 -1.88
CA ALA A 81 32.81 -0.69 -1.50
C ALA A 81 33.84 -0.83 -0.37
N LYS A 82 33.54 -1.63 0.66
CA LYS A 82 34.50 -1.95 1.74
C LYS A 82 35.74 -2.68 1.24
N CYS A 83 35.62 -3.57 0.23
CA CYS A 83 36.80 -4.17 -0.41
C CYS A 83 37.70 -3.12 -1.08
N VAL A 84 37.10 -2.12 -1.74
CA VAL A 84 37.86 -1.03 -2.37
C VAL A 84 38.53 -0.15 -1.33
N GLU A 85 37.84 0.18 -0.24
CA GLU A 85 38.46 0.88 0.91
C GLU A 85 39.62 0.09 1.50
N TRP A 86 39.44 -1.22 1.70
CA TRP A 86 40.51 -2.09 2.19
C TRP A 86 41.72 -2.06 1.24
N ALA A 87 41.50 -2.23 -0.07
CA ALA A 87 42.56 -2.25 -1.06
C ALA A 87 43.28 -0.90 -1.23
N ALA A 88 42.60 0.21 -0.90
CA ALA A 88 43.16 1.56 -0.98
C ALA A 88 43.96 1.97 0.27
N LEU A 89 43.89 1.20 1.37
CA LEU A 89 44.70 1.42 2.55
C LEU A 89 46.17 1.09 2.25
N ASN A 90 47.04 2.09 2.39
CA ASN A 90 48.49 1.90 2.43
C ASN A 90 48.91 1.36 3.82
N ASP A 91 50.18 0.95 3.99
CA ASP A 91 50.77 0.38 5.23
C ASP A 91 50.58 1.18 6.54
N SER A 92 49.95 2.36 6.50
CA SER A 92 49.76 3.28 7.63
C SER A 92 48.30 3.57 8.00
N GLY A 93 47.33 2.99 7.28
CA GLY A 93 45.91 3.21 7.56
C GLY A 93 45.29 2.11 8.43
N GLU A 94 44.49 2.50 9.42
CA GLU A 94 43.64 1.57 10.17
C GLU A 94 42.35 1.31 9.38
N TYR A 95 42.01 0.03 9.18
CA TYR A 95 40.76 -0.38 8.55
C TYR A 95 39.61 -0.36 9.57
N GLU A 96 38.56 0.39 9.26
CA GLU A 96 37.32 0.42 10.05
C GLU A 96 36.33 -0.64 9.51
N PRO A 97 36.05 -1.73 10.24
CA PRO A 97 35.11 -2.76 9.82
C PRO A 97 33.63 -2.35 9.96
N ASP A 98 33.30 -1.40 10.84
CA ASP A 98 31.91 -1.03 11.11
C ASP A 98 31.34 -0.15 9.99
N VAL A 99 30.12 -0.47 9.53
CA VAL A 99 29.40 0.28 8.50
C VAL A 99 28.30 1.12 9.16
N THR A 100 28.44 2.43 9.07
CA THR A 100 27.47 3.41 9.54
C THR A 100 26.46 3.79 8.45
N LEU A 101 25.38 4.48 8.83
CA LEU A 101 24.41 5.00 7.87
C LEU A 101 25.01 6.03 6.90
N SER A 102 25.99 6.82 7.35
CA SER A 102 26.73 7.75 6.48
C SER A 102 27.53 6.99 5.42
N ASP A 103 28.14 5.86 5.77
CA ASP A 103 28.91 5.04 4.81
C ASP A 103 27.97 4.43 3.78
N VAL A 104 26.80 3.95 4.21
CA VAL A 104 25.75 3.46 3.29
C VAL A 104 25.37 4.53 2.27
N GLN A 105 25.21 5.79 2.69
CA GLN A 105 24.93 6.90 1.76
C GLN A 105 26.12 7.21 0.85
N ALA A 106 27.35 7.13 1.34
CA ALA A 106 28.55 7.32 0.52
C ALA A 106 28.68 6.21 -0.55
N PHE A 107 28.37 4.96 -0.19
CA PHE A 107 28.52 3.80 -1.08
C PHE A 107 27.39 3.64 -2.08
N LEU A 108 26.14 3.86 -1.64
CA LEU A 108 24.94 3.60 -2.44
C LEU A 108 24.31 4.87 -3.01
N GLY A 109 24.76 6.05 -2.56
CA GLY A 109 24.12 7.33 -2.84
C GLY A 109 22.95 7.63 -1.91
N SER A 110 22.21 8.68 -2.24
CA SER A 110 21.00 9.09 -1.50
C SER A 110 19.99 7.94 -1.42
N ALA A 111 19.24 7.89 -0.31
CA ALA A 111 18.14 6.95 -0.13
C ALA A 111 17.23 6.95 -1.36
N VAL A 112 16.99 5.77 -1.93
CA VAL A 112 16.21 5.59 -3.16
C VAL A 112 14.71 5.63 -2.87
N TYR A 113 14.31 5.19 -1.66
CA TYR A 113 12.93 5.11 -1.22
C TYR A 113 12.78 5.82 0.13
N GLY A 114 11.81 6.73 0.20
CA GLY A 114 11.34 7.35 1.45
C GLY A 114 10.02 6.72 1.94
N LYS A 115 9.53 7.16 3.10
CA LYS A 115 8.17 6.81 3.56
C LYS A 115 7.15 7.53 2.69
N GLU A 116 6.74 6.86 1.62
CA GLU A 116 5.91 7.36 0.51
C GLU A 116 4.61 8.07 0.94
N VAL A 117 4.11 7.74 2.14
CA VAL A 117 2.86 8.26 2.71
C VAL A 117 3.08 9.35 3.76
N ALA A 118 4.12 9.22 4.59
CA ALA A 118 4.35 10.11 5.74
C ALA A 118 4.78 11.52 5.32
N GLU A 119 5.33 11.66 4.11
CA GLU A 119 5.80 12.94 3.55
C GLU A 119 4.74 13.67 2.72
N ARG A 120 3.56 13.08 2.52
CA ARG A 120 2.47 13.70 1.76
C ARG A 120 1.56 14.53 2.67
N GLU A 121 1.09 15.66 2.15
CA GLU A 121 0.01 16.42 2.76
C GLU A 121 -1.35 15.74 2.51
N ALA A 122 -2.23 15.80 3.49
CA ALA A 122 -3.59 15.27 3.35
C ALA A 122 -4.44 16.26 2.54
N VAL A 123 -4.85 15.84 1.34
CA VAL A 123 -5.62 16.67 0.40
C VAL A 123 -6.99 16.03 0.16
N PRO A 124 -8.09 16.80 0.19
CA PRO A 124 -9.40 16.29 -0.19
C PRO A 124 -9.41 15.70 -1.60
N GLY A 125 -10.02 14.54 -1.76
CA GLY A 125 -10.04 13.80 -3.02
C GLY A 125 -8.87 12.83 -3.22
N VAL A 126 -7.91 12.77 -2.30
CA VAL A 126 -6.79 11.82 -2.33
C VAL A 126 -6.94 10.77 -1.24
N VAL A 127 -6.96 9.49 -1.62
CA VAL A 127 -7.14 8.38 -0.67
C VAL A 127 -6.17 7.25 -0.97
N THR A 128 -5.56 6.69 0.09
CA THR A 128 -4.66 5.54 -0.03
C THR A 128 -5.45 4.23 -0.09
N GLY A 129 -5.33 3.51 -1.19
CA GLY A 129 -5.86 2.16 -1.39
C GLY A 129 -4.76 1.09 -1.24
N LEU A 130 -5.14 -0.12 -0.83
CA LEU A 130 -4.25 -1.28 -0.82
C LEU A 130 -4.47 -2.15 -2.05
N ALA A 131 -3.38 -2.48 -2.73
CA ALA A 131 -3.38 -3.28 -3.94
C ALA A 131 -2.68 -4.62 -3.74
N TYR A 132 -3.05 -5.56 -4.59
CA TYR A 132 -2.40 -6.86 -4.70
C TYR A 132 -2.06 -7.09 -6.18
N SER A 133 -0.79 -7.38 -6.45
CA SER A 133 -0.29 -7.68 -7.79
C SER A 133 -0.34 -9.18 -8.06
N ALA A 134 -0.54 -9.57 -9.32
CA ALA A 134 -0.42 -10.96 -9.79
C ALA A 134 0.94 -11.63 -9.46
N SER A 135 1.97 -10.82 -9.17
CA SER A 135 3.27 -11.30 -8.68
C SER A 135 3.28 -11.77 -7.22
N GLY A 136 2.14 -11.73 -6.52
CA GLY A 136 2.04 -12.04 -5.09
C GLY A 136 2.50 -10.90 -4.19
N ASN A 137 2.67 -9.69 -4.75
CA ASN A 137 3.18 -8.55 -4.01
C ASN A 137 2.04 -7.59 -3.67
N GLY A 138 1.95 -7.23 -2.39
CA GLY A 138 1.14 -6.11 -1.94
C GLY A 138 1.75 -4.78 -2.37
N GLY A 139 0.91 -3.77 -2.51
CA GLY A 139 1.34 -2.39 -2.75
C GLY A 139 0.31 -1.40 -2.22
N ILE A 140 0.71 -0.13 -2.17
CA ILE A 140 -0.22 0.97 -1.96
C ILE A 140 -0.48 1.69 -3.29
N LEU A 141 -1.68 2.23 -3.43
CA LEU A 141 -2.09 3.05 -4.57
C LEU A 141 -2.70 4.33 -4.02
N PHE A 142 -2.43 5.44 -4.69
CA PHE A 142 -3.12 6.70 -4.40
C PHE A 142 -4.26 6.84 -5.40
N VAL A 143 -5.48 7.01 -4.91
CA VAL A 143 -6.63 7.33 -5.76
C VAL A 143 -6.85 8.82 -5.63
N GLU A 144 -6.69 9.53 -6.74
CA GLU A 144 -6.81 10.99 -6.82
C GLU A 144 -8.07 11.32 -7.60
N SER A 145 -8.94 12.14 -7.03
CA SER A 145 -10.18 12.60 -7.66
C SER A 145 -10.19 14.12 -7.72
N THR A 146 -10.56 14.68 -8.86
CA THR A 146 -10.74 16.12 -9.03
C THR A 146 -12.03 16.43 -9.79
N LYS A 147 -12.54 17.64 -9.58
CA LYS A 147 -13.70 18.19 -10.30
C LYS A 147 -13.25 19.25 -11.29
N VAL A 148 -13.79 19.20 -12.50
CA VAL A 148 -13.56 20.20 -13.55
C VAL A 148 -14.89 20.69 -14.10
N PRO A 149 -15.00 21.93 -14.61
CA PRO A 149 -16.21 22.38 -15.31
C PRO A 149 -16.55 21.43 -16.47
N GLY A 150 -17.81 21.02 -16.58
CA GLY A 150 -18.18 19.94 -17.49
C GLY A 150 -19.67 19.65 -17.60
N HIS A 151 -20.00 18.45 -18.08
CA HIS A 151 -21.36 18.01 -18.44
C HIS A 151 -21.81 16.75 -17.69
N GLY A 152 -21.17 16.38 -16.57
CA GLY A 152 -21.54 15.22 -15.78
C GLY A 152 -20.80 13.92 -16.17
N GLN A 153 -19.64 14.02 -16.82
CA GLN A 153 -18.84 12.87 -17.23
C GLN A 153 -17.90 12.35 -16.13
N LEU A 154 -17.66 11.03 -16.16
CA LEU A 154 -16.63 10.38 -15.36
C LEU A 154 -15.45 9.99 -16.24
N ILE A 155 -14.30 10.61 -15.99
CA ILE A 155 -13.04 10.37 -16.68
C ILE A 155 -12.15 9.52 -15.79
N LEU A 156 -11.64 8.40 -16.31
CA LEU A 156 -10.85 7.43 -15.57
C LEU A 156 -9.49 7.24 -16.24
N THR A 157 -8.39 7.41 -15.50
CA THR A 157 -7.02 7.32 -16.03
C THR A 157 -6.08 6.56 -15.09
N GLY A 158 -4.94 6.07 -15.62
CA GLY A 158 -3.94 5.33 -14.83
C GLY A 158 -3.81 3.84 -15.18
N SER A 159 -4.00 3.48 -16.45
CA SER A 159 -3.90 2.09 -16.95
C SER A 159 -4.85 1.13 -16.23
N LEU A 160 -6.09 1.58 -16.11
CA LEU A 160 -7.18 0.86 -15.43
C LEU A 160 -7.75 -0.22 -16.34
N GLY A 161 -7.88 -1.44 -15.81
CA GLY A 161 -8.62 -2.52 -16.45
C GLY A 161 -10.13 -2.29 -16.43
N ASP A 162 -10.90 -3.21 -17.00
CA ASP A 162 -12.35 -3.00 -17.15
C ASP A 162 -13.11 -3.18 -15.82
N VAL A 163 -12.62 -4.04 -14.93
CA VAL A 163 -13.26 -4.30 -13.62
C VAL A 163 -13.17 -3.07 -12.72
N ILE A 164 -12.01 -2.41 -12.69
CA ILE A 164 -11.85 -1.20 -11.88
C ILE A 164 -12.57 0.01 -12.51
N LYS A 165 -12.71 0.07 -13.85
CA LYS A 165 -13.55 1.08 -14.50
C LYS A 165 -15.02 0.92 -14.12
N GLU A 166 -15.51 -0.31 -14.08
CA GLU A 166 -16.84 -0.62 -13.58
C GLU A 166 -17.00 -0.21 -12.12
N SER A 167 -16.01 -0.52 -11.28
CA SER A 167 -15.97 -0.11 -9.87
C SER A 167 -16.02 1.42 -9.72
N GLY A 168 -15.38 2.18 -10.61
CA GLY A 168 -15.43 3.65 -10.63
C GLY A 168 -16.83 4.19 -10.95
N LYS A 169 -17.52 3.60 -11.94
CA LYS A 169 -18.92 3.95 -12.26
C LYS A 169 -19.86 3.60 -11.11
N LEU A 170 -19.64 2.45 -10.49
CA LEU A 170 -20.40 1.98 -9.34
C LEU A 170 -20.25 2.93 -8.14
N ALA A 171 -19.02 3.31 -7.84
CA ALA A 171 -18.70 4.25 -6.77
C ALA A 171 -19.40 5.61 -7.00
N LEU A 172 -19.31 6.15 -8.21
CA LEU A 172 -19.98 7.40 -8.56
C LEU A 172 -21.51 7.28 -8.43
N THR A 173 -22.08 6.18 -8.90
CA THR A 173 -23.53 5.93 -8.81
C THR A 173 -23.99 5.91 -7.35
N TRP A 174 -23.24 5.24 -6.47
CA TRP A 174 -23.55 5.21 -5.04
C TRP A 174 -23.46 6.61 -4.41
N VAL A 175 -22.41 7.39 -4.72
CA VAL A 175 -22.26 8.77 -4.22
C VAL A 175 -23.40 9.66 -4.69
N LYS A 176 -23.78 9.59 -5.97
CA LYS A 176 -24.92 10.35 -6.51
C LYS A 176 -26.22 10.01 -5.78
N ALA A 177 -26.48 8.72 -5.57
CA ALA A 177 -27.69 8.25 -4.88
C ALA A 177 -27.78 8.71 -3.41
N HIS A 178 -26.64 8.98 -2.77
CA HIS A 178 -26.57 9.34 -1.35
C HIS A 178 -26.11 10.78 -1.10
N ALA A 179 -25.96 11.60 -2.15
CA ALA A 179 -25.41 12.94 -2.06
C ALA A 179 -26.16 13.84 -1.05
N TYR A 180 -27.49 13.75 -1.02
CA TYR A 180 -28.31 14.47 -0.06
C TYR A 180 -28.10 13.98 1.39
N SER A 181 -28.07 12.67 1.60
CA SER A 181 -27.81 12.06 2.92
C SER A 181 -26.41 12.40 3.46
N LEU A 182 -25.46 12.55 2.55
CA LEU A 182 -24.09 13.00 2.81
C LEU A 182 -23.97 14.53 2.96
N LYS A 183 -25.09 15.28 2.86
CA LYS A 183 -25.17 16.75 2.96
C LYS A 183 -24.36 17.48 1.89
N MET A 184 -24.13 16.85 0.74
CA MET A 184 -23.37 17.42 -0.38
C MET A 184 -24.26 18.15 -1.39
N THR A 185 -25.58 17.93 -1.32
CA THR A 185 -26.58 18.61 -2.14
C THR A 185 -27.69 19.20 -1.27
N PRO A 186 -28.36 20.29 -1.72
CA PRO A 186 -29.41 20.95 -0.95
C PRO A 186 -30.74 20.17 -0.93
N SER A 187 -30.99 19.31 -1.93
CA SER A 187 -32.18 18.47 -2.01
C SER A 187 -31.87 17.09 -2.62
N ILE A 188 -32.82 16.16 -2.54
CA ILE A 188 -32.69 14.80 -3.07
C ILE A 188 -32.74 14.75 -4.62
N GLU A 189 -33.36 15.75 -5.24
CA GLU A 189 -33.46 15.89 -6.71
C GLU A 189 -32.24 16.58 -7.33
N SER A 190 -31.37 17.16 -6.50
CA SER A 190 -30.19 17.89 -6.96
C SER A 190 -29.10 16.93 -7.44
N ASP A 191 -28.62 17.09 -8.69
CA ASP A 191 -27.46 16.35 -9.18
C ASP A 191 -26.16 16.99 -8.68
N ILE A 192 -25.39 16.23 -7.90
CA ILE A 192 -24.08 16.65 -7.40
C ILE A 192 -23.06 16.90 -8.53
N MET A 193 -23.32 16.36 -9.72
CA MET A 193 -22.49 16.55 -10.92
C MET A 193 -23.01 17.64 -11.87
N ASP A 194 -23.99 18.45 -11.46
CA ASP A 194 -24.43 19.54 -12.33
C ASP A 194 -23.26 20.49 -12.65
N LYS A 195 -23.03 20.71 -13.95
CA LYS A 195 -21.96 21.55 -14.52
C LYS A 195 -20.53 21.13 -14.17
N CYS A 196 -20.30 19.91 -13.71
CA CYS A 196 -18.96 19.40 -13.49
C CYS A 196 -18.74 17.99 -14.01
N ASP A 197 -17.53 17.73 -14.50
CA ASP A 197 -17.01 16.40 -14.74
C ASP A 197 -16.11 16.00 -13.58
N ILE A 198 -16.00 14.69 -13.36
CA ILE A 198 -15.13 14.11 -12.35
C ILE A 198 -14.03 13.32 -13.04
N HIS A 199 -12.80 13.61 -12.67
CA HIS A 199 -11.63 12.88 -13.16
C HIS A 199 -10.99 12.13 -12.00
N ILE A 200 -10.98 10.79 -12.11
CA ILE A 200 -10.25 9.92 -11.20
C ILE A 200 -8.95 9.45 -11.89
N HIS A 201 -7.84 9.64 -11.20
CA HIS A 201 -6.53 9.17 -11.59
C HIS A 201 -5.98 8.20 -10.53
N VAL A 202 -5.42 7.09 -10.99
CA VAL A 202 -4.68 6.14 -10.14
C VAL A 202 -3.25 6.04 -10.67
N PRO A 203 -2.27 6.77 -10.08
CA PRO A 203 -0.87 6.75 -10.49
C PRO A 203 -0.27 5.34 -10.49
N GLY A 204 0.82 5.14 -11.23
CA GLY A 204 1.55 3.86 -11.29
C GLY A 204 1.90 3.35 -12.70
N GLY A 205 1.85 4.21 -13.72
CA GLY A 205 2.40 3.92 -15.05
C GLY A 205 1.69 2.78 -15.81
N ALA A 206 2.47 1.89 -16.42
CA ALA A 206 2.01 0.82 -17.31
C ALA A 206 1.65 -0.49 -16.59
N VAL A 207 1.66 -0.54 -15.25
CA VAL A 207 1.25 -1.72 -14.49
C VAL A 207 -0.29 -1.81 -14.52
N PRO A 208 -0.88 -2.86 -15.13
CA PRO A 208 -2.33 -3.00 -15.16
C PRO A 208 -2.89 -3.09 -13.75
N LYS A 209 -3.88 -2.26 -13.45
CA LYS A 209 -4.62 -2.29 -12.19
C LYS A 209 -6.01 -2.81 -12.51
N ASP A 210 -6.24 -4.08 -12.24
CA ASP A 210 -7.51 -4.71 -12.52
C ASP A 210 -7.94 -5.55 -11.31
N GLY A 211 -9.13 -5.26 -10.80
CA GLY A 211 -9.67 -5.88 -9.60
C GLY A 211 -10.68 -4.98 -8.88
N PRO A 212 -11.75 -5.56 -8.30
CA PRO A 212 -12.84 -4.78 -7.71
C PRO A 212 -12.50 -4.20 -6.33
N SER A 213 -11.35 -4.59 -5.76
CA SER A 213 -10.96 -4.29 -4.37
C SER A 213 -10.65 -2.82 -4.05
N ALA A 214 -10.75 -1.93 -5.04
CA ALA A 214 -10.61 -0.48 -4.89
C ALA A 214 -11.96 0.26 -4.73
N GLY A 215 -13.10 -0.45 -4.74
CA GLY A 215 -14.43 0.16 -4.69
C GLY A 215 -14.64 1.11 -3.51
N VAL A 216 -14.25 0.69 -2.29
CA VAL A 216 -14.37 1.55 -1.10
C VAL A 216 -13.45 2.77 -1.16
N THR A 217 -12.26 2.63 -1.75
CA THR A 217 -11.29 3.72 -1.94
C THR A 217 -11.83 4.77 -2.90
N LEU A 218 -12.45 4.33 -4.00
CA LEU A 218 -13.06 5.19 -5.01
C LEU A 218 -14.27 5.96 -4.46
N VAL A 219 -15.13 5.31 -3.66
CA VAL A 219 -16.23 6.05 -3.00
C VAL A 219 -15.68 7.08 -2.02
N THR A 220 -14.70 6.69 -1.21
CA THR A 220 -14.13 7.60 -0.21
C THR A 220 -13.43 8.79 -0.86
N SER A 221 -12.75 8.60 -1.99
CA SER A 221 -12.11 9.71 -2.72
C SER A 221 -13.13 10.70 -3.28
N LEU A 222 -14.25 10.20 -3.81
CA LEU A 222 -15.35 11.04 -4.28
C LEU A 222 -16.02 11.81 -3.13
N VAL A 223 -16.35 11.12 -2.03
CA VAL A 223 -16.95 11.78 -0.86
C VAL A 223 -16.00 12.82 -0.28
N SER A 224 -14.72 12.50 -0.17
CA SER A 224 -13.68 13.44 0.27
C SER A 224 -13.61 14.68 -0.63
N LEU A 225 -13.57 14.51 -1.95
CA LEU A 225 -13.50 15.60 -2.93
C LEU A 225 -14.67 16.59 -2.78
N PHE A 226 -15.88 16.07 -2.71
CA PHE A 226 -17.10 16.90 -2.72
C PHE A 226 -17.43 17.48 -1.33
N SER A 227 -17.10 16.78 -0.25
CA SER A 227 -17.32 17.27 1.12
C SER A 227 -16.21 18.21 1.60
N GLY A 228 -15.02 18.14 1.01
CA GLY A 228 -13.84 18.89 1.45
C GLY A 228 -13.12 18.29 2.66
N TYR A 229 -13.63 17.19 3.24
CA TYR A 229 -12.90 16.46 4.27
C TYR A 229 -11.78 15.62 3.67
N HIS A 230 -10.64 15.57 4.34
CA HIS A 230 -9.51 14.76 3.91
C HIS A 230 -9.45 13.42 4.68
N VAL A 231 -8.80 12.44 4.06
CA VAL A 231 -8.40 11.20 4.73
C VAL A 231 -6.94 11.37 5.20
N PRO A 232 -6.60 11.02 6.46
CA PRO A 232 -5.21 11.05 6.91
C PRO A 232 -4.34 10.19 5.99
N THR A 233 -3.16 10.68 5.60
CA THR A 233 -2.30 9.96 4.65
C THR A 233 -1.95 8.56 5.16
N THR A 234 -1.72 8.42 6.46
CA THR A 234 -1.44 7.17 7.18
C THR A 234 -2.63 6.21 7.34
N THR A 235 -3.78 6.50 6.72
CA THR A 235 -4.94 5.62 6.65
C THR A 235 -5.06 5.01 5.26
N ALA A 236 -5.11 3.68 5.19
CA ALA A 236 -5.36 2.95 3.95
C ALA A 236 -6.61 2.08 4.03
N MET A 237 -7.17 1.73 2.88
CA MET A 237 -8.36 0.89 2.81
C MET A 237 -8.35 -0.06 1.62
N THR A 238 -9.10 -1.15 1.72
CA THR A 238 -9.43 -2.03 0.60
C THR A 238 -10.79 -2.66 0.82
N GLY A 239 -11.48 -3.00 -0.25
CA GLY A 239 -12.82 -3.53 -0.20
C GLY A 239 -13.52 -3.33 -1.53
N GLU A 240 -14.26 -4.35 -1.94
CA GLU A 240 -15.24 -4.19 -3.00
C GLU A 240 -16.51 -3.55 -2.41
N ILE A 241 -17.24 -2.80 -3.23
CA ILE A 241 -18.50 -2.17 -2.85
C ILE A 241 -19.61 -2.71 -3.75
N SER A 242 -20.82 -2.87 -3.21
CA SER A 242 -22.03 -3.12 -4.00
C SER A 242 -22.84 -1.83 -4.23
N LEU A 243 -23.80 -1.85 -5.18
CA LEU A 243 -24.76 -0.74 -5.35
C LEU A 243 -25.52 -0.39 -4.06
N ARG A 244 -25.64 -1.35 -3.13
CA ARG A 244 -26.34 -1.20 -1.85
C ARG A 244 -25.42 -0.75 -0.72
N GLY A 245 -24.19 -0.30 -1.01
CA GLY A 245 -23.26 0.18 0.00
C GLY A 245 -22.61 -0.91 0.86
N GLN A 246 -22.85 -2.20 0.59
CA GLN A 246 -22.19 -3.29 1.32
C GLN A 246 -20.71 -3.37 0.95
N VAL A 247 -19.87 -3.61 1.96
CA VAL A 247 -18.42 -3.81 1.78
C VAL A 247 -18.14 -5.32 1.71
N LEU A 248 -17.68 -5.76 0.54
CA LEU A 248 -17.46 -7.16 0.20
C LEU A 248 -16.00 -7.58 0.44
N PRO A 249 -15.75 -8.86 0.80
CA PRO A 249 -14.42 -9.36 1.13
C PRO A 249 -13.49 -9.34 -0.08
N VAL A 250 -12.19 -9.19 0.19
CA VAL A 250 -11.13 -9.15 -0.82
C VAL A 250 -10.01 -10.12 -0.47
N GLY A 251 -9.25 -10.56 -1.47
CA GLY A 251 -8.08 -11.42 -1.28
C GLY A 251 -6.80 -10.64 -0.94
N GLY A 252 -5.74 -11.40 -0.61
CA GLY A 252 -4.38 -10.90 -0.41
C GLY A 252 -4.21 -10.02 0.83
N ILE A 253 -4.94 -10.33 1.92
CA ILE A 253 -4.97 -9.49 3.13
C ILE A 253 -3.58 -9.40 3.76
N LYS A 254 -2.87 -10.52 3.90
CA LYS A 254 -1.52 -10.55 4.45
C LYS A 254 -0.58 -9.64 3.67
N GLU A 255 -0.53 -9.77 2.35
CA GLU A 255 0.39 -9.00 1.50
C GLU A 255 0.03 -7.51 1.49
N LYS A 256 -1.26 -7.20 1.45
CA LYS A 256 -1.76 -5.82 1.57
C LYS A 256 -1.33 -5.20 2.89
N VAL A 257 -1.54 -5.88 4.01
CA VAL A 257 -1.16 -5.39 5.35
C VAL A 257 0.35 -5.22 5.49
N VAL A 258 1.14 -6.19 5.02
CA VAL A 258 2.61 -6.09 5.03
C VAL A 258 3.06 -4.90 4.17
N SER A 259 2.50 -4.71 2.97
CA SER A 259 2.85 -3.56 2.13
C SER A 259 2.44 -2.22 2.73
N ALA A 260 1.30 -2.15 3.41
CA ALA A 260 0.81 -0.97 4.11
C ALA A 260 1.76 -0.58 5.25
N HIS A 261 2.16 -1.56 6.07
CA HIS A 261 3.14 -1.38 7.15
C HIS A 261 4.44 -0.78 6.61
N ARG A 262 4.98 -1.35 5.52
CA ARG A 262 6.20 -0.86 4.88
C ARG A 262 6.09 0.57 4.36
N ALA A 263 4.89 0.97 3.93
CA ALA A 263 4.61 2.32 3.47
C ALA A 263 4.38 3.33 4.62
N GLY A 264 4.36 2.87 5.88
CA GLY A 264 4.12 3.71 7.05
C GLY A 264 2.65 3.95 7.36
N ILE A 265 1.75 3.07 6.90
CA ILE A 265 0.32 3.12 7.26
C ILE A 265 0.14 2.69 8.71
N LEU A 266 -0.64 3.48 9.44
CA LEU A 266 -0.93 3.27 10.87
C LEU A 266 -2.36 2.77 11.09
N LYS A 267 -3.25 2.98 10.11
CA LYS A 267 -4.65 2.56 10.18
C LYS A 267 -5.09 1.90 8.89
N ILE A 268 -5.72 0.73 8.98
CA ILE A 268 -6.26 0.01 7.82
C ILE A 268 -7.75 -0.27 8.02
N ILE A 269 -8.55 0.12 7.03
CA ILE A 269 -9.97 -0.20 6.94
C ILE A 269 -10.16 -1.39 6.01
N LEU A 270 -10.75 -2.47 6.53
CA LEU A 270 -10.96 -3.74 5.83
C LEU A 270 -12.43 -4.16 5.85
N PRO A 271 -12.86 -5.02 4.92
CA PRO A 271 -14.18 -5.66 4.98
C PRO A 271 -14.32 -6.48 6.26
N PHE A 272 -15.50 -6.42 6.88
CA PHE A 272 -15.78 -7.17 8.12
C PHE A 272 -15.53 -8.67 7.99
N ARG A 273 -15.83 -9.23 6.81
CA ARG A 273 -15.63 -10.65 6.53
C ARG A 273 -14.15 -11.06 6.46
N ASN A 274 -13.23 -10.12 6.20
CA ASN A 274 -11.79 -10.38 6.18
C ASN A 274 -11.13 -10.37 7.57
N ARG A 275 -11.89 -10.17 8.64
CA ARG A 275 -11.36 -10.21 10.02
C ARG A 275 -10.65 -11.53 10.34
N LYS A 276 -11.19 -12.65 9.86
CA LYS A 276 -10.59 -13.98 10.09
C LYS A 276 -9.22 -14.09 9.41
N ASP A 277 -9.08 -13.57 8.20
CA ASP A 277 -7.81 -13.58 7.46
C ASP A 277 -6.75 -12.74 8.18
N VAL A 278 -7.14 -11.59 8.77
CA VAL A 278 -6.24 -10.81 9.62
C VAL A 278 -5.82 -11.61 10.85
N GLU A 279 -6.76 -12.25 11.54
CA GLU A 279 -6.48 -13.05 12.74
C GLU A 279 -5.54 -14.24 12.44
N GLN A 280 -5.66 -14.87 11.27
CA GLN A 280 -4.91 -16.07 10.89
C GLN A 280 -3.55 -15.77 10.23
N ASP A 281 -3.51 -14.82 9.28
CA ASP A 281 -2.38 -14.69 8.35
C ASP A 281 -1.45 -13.53 8.66
N VAL A 282 -1.91 -12.52 9.41
CA VAL A 282 -1.13 -11.33 9.75
C VAL A 282 -0.28 -11.62 11.01
N PRO A 283 1.03 -11.30 11.02
CA PRO A 283 1.85 -11.48 12.21
C PRO A 283 1.38 -10.63 13.39
N GLU A 284 1.45 -11.18 14.62
CA GLU A 284 1.01 -10.50 15.86
C GLU A 284 1.65 -9.13 16.09
N LYS A 285 2.87 -8.94 15.61
CA LYS A 285 3.56 -7.65 15.70
C LYS A 285 2.85 -6.57 14.87
N LEU A 286 2.51 -6.88 13.62
CA LEU A 286 1.80 -5.95 12.74
C LEU A 286 0.40 -5.63 13.29
N LYS A 287 -0.27 -6.59 13.93
CA LYS A 287 -1.55 -6.38 14.62
C LYS A 287 -1.48 -5.36 15.76
N LYS A 288 -0.31 -5.19 16.38
CA LYS A 288 -0.09 -4.22 17.47
C LYS A 288 0.31 -2.84 16.98
N GLU A 289 0.94 -2.76 15.81
CA GLU A 289 1.45 -1.52 15.24
C GLU A 289 0.44 -0.81 14.32
N ILE A 290 -0.59 -1.54 13.84
CA ILE A 290 -1.62 -1.02 12.94
C ILE A 290 -2.98 -1.11 13.62
N GLU A 291 -3.73 0.00 13.59
CA GLU A 291 -5.15 0.03 13.94
C GLU A 291 -5.99 -0.59 12.82
N PHE A 292 -6.73 -1.65 13.11
CA PHE A 292 -7.65 -2.30 12.17
C PHE A 292 -9.09 -1.88 12.42
N VAL A 293 -9.77 -1.41 11.37
CA VAL A 293 -11.21 -1.15 11.37
C VAL A 293 -11.91 -2.09 10.39
N PHE A 294 -12.92 -2.80 10.88
CA PHE A 294 -13.66 -3.79 10.12
C PHE A 294 -15.05 -3.28 9.77
N ALA A 295 -15.27 -2.94 8.50
CA ALA A 295 -16.49 -2.30 8.01
C ALA A 295 -17.41 -3.28 7.24
N LYS A 296 -18.71 -3.21 7.51
CA LYS A 296 -19.77 -3.98 6.81
C LYS A 296 -20.39 -3.20 5.66
N ASN A 297 -20.44 -1.88 5.79
CA ASN A 297 -21.04 -0.96 4.85
C ASN A 297 -20.15 0.26 4.68
N ILE A 298 -20.40 1.02 3.61
CA ILE A 298 -19.58 2.17 3.23
C ILE A 298 -19.70 3.33 4.24
N TRP A 299 -20.81 3.43 4.97
CA TRP A 299 -20.95 4.43 6.05
C TRP A 299 -19.91 4.23 7.15
N GLU A 300 -19.68 2.99 7.58
CA GLU A 300 -18.64 2.63 8.54
C GLU A 300 -17.24 2.96 8.00
N VAL A 301 -17.00 2.77 6.70
CA VAL A 301 -15.73 3.16 6.04
C VAL A 301 -15.55 4.67 6.11
N LEU A 302 -16.55 5.44 5.67
CA LEU A 302 -16.47 6.90 5.63
C LEU A 302 -16.27 7.50 7.03
N GLU A 303 -16.96 6.98 8.04
CA GLU A 303 -16.80 7.41 9.43
C GLU A 303 -15.42 7.08 10.01
N ALA A 304 -14.82 5.97 9.58
CA ALA A 304 -13.49 5.57 10.03
C ALA A 304 -12.36 6.28 9.28
N ALA A 305 -12.62 6.71 8.04
CA ALA A 305 -11.61 7.30 7.14
C ALA A 305 -11.54 8.83 7.23
N LEU A 306 -12.67 9.53 7.26
CA LEU A 306 -12.72 10.98 7.11
C LEU A 306 -12.57 11.70 8.45
N MET A 307 -11.76 12.76 8.45
CA MET A 307 -11.60 13.64 9.61
C MET A 307 -12.72 14.68 9.63
N MET A 308 -13.85 14.34 10.26
CA MET A 308 -15.04 15.20 10.37
C MET A 308 -15.26 15.73 11.79
N SER A 309 -15.80 16.94 11.93
CA SER A 309 -16.33 17.41 13.21
C SER A 309 -17.57 16.59 13.63
N LYS A 310 -17.76 16.37 14.94
CA LYS A 310 -18.96 15.71 15.48
C LYS A 310 -20.26 16.41 15.08
N SER A 311 -20.24 17.74 14.89
CA SER A 311 -21.41 18.53 14.47
C SER A 311 -21.77 18.35 13.00
N GLU A 312 -20.82 17.88 12.18
CA GLU A 312 -20.94 17.79 10.73
C GLU A 312 -21.27 16.37 10.25
N LYS A 313 -21.30 15.40 11.17
CA LYS A 313 -21.65 14.02 10.84
C LYS A 313 -23.00 13.93 10.12
N TRP A 314 -23.06 13.04 9.13
CA TRP A 314 -24.30 12.69 8.43
C TRP A 314 -25.26 12.04 9.41
N THR A 315 -26.50 12.54 9.42
CA THR A 315 -27.52 12.21 10.44
C THR A 315 -28.40 11.03 10.06
N THR A 316 -28.35 10.57 8.81
CA THR A 316 -29.29 9.58 8.28
C THR A 316 -28.53 8.45 7.59
N ARG A 317 -28.40 7.32 8.28
CA ARG A 317 -28.07 6.04 7.62
C ARG A 317 -29.39 5.52 7.05
N ILE A 318 -29.62 5.69 5.75
CA ILE A 318 -30.77 5.06 5.09
C ILE A 318 -30.58 3.55 5.29
N TYR A 319 -31.63 2.85 5.77
CA TYR A 319 -31.60 1.43 6.13
C TYR A 319 -31.05 0.57 4.97
N GLU A 320 -29.75 0.32 4.95
CA GLU A 320 -29.12 -0.72 4.14
C GLU A 320 -29.31 -2.03 4.92
N SER A 321 -30.28 -2.84 4.48
CA SER A 321 -30.66 -4.08 5.16
C SER A 321 -29.44 -4.99 5.41
N HIS A 322 -29.26 -5.41 6.65
CA HIS A 322 -28.29 -6.44 7.08
C HIS A 322 -28.73 -7.87 6.69
N LEU A 323 -29.16 -8.05 5.44
CA LEU A 323 -29.43 -9.37 4.87
C LEU A 323 -28.26 -9.79 3.97
#